data_AF-A0A9W9SQ09-F1
#
_entry.id   AF-A0A9W9SQ09-F1
#
_cell.length_a   1.000
_cell.length_b   1.000
_cell.length_c   1.000
_cell.angle_alpha   90.00
_cell.angle_beta   90.00
_cell.angle_gamma   90.00
#
_symmetry.space_group_name_H-M   'P 1'
#
loop_
_entity.id
_entity.type
_entity.pdbx_description
1 polymer ?
#
loop_
_entity_poly.entity_id
_entity_poly.type
_entity_poly.pdbx_seq_one_letter_code
_entity_poly.pdbx_strand_id
1 'polypeptide(L)'
;MGDELVKESLRTLITANHILHHHKLVDAYGHISIRHPLKPNVYVMSQKMAPGIVESPDDLIEYKIVDNLPVDPQAKPGHIERFIHGHIFKRFPQVNCVVHSHSEDVLPFVVSDIPLRAPCHMAGFLGL
;
A
#
# COMPACT_ATOMS: atom_id res chain seq x y z
N MET A 1 -21.60 8.30 -10.65
CA MET A 1 -20.50 9.12 -10.09
C MET A 1 -19.64 8.33 -9.11
N GLY A 2 -20.20 7.70 -8.06
CA GLY A 2 -19.41 6.90 -7.12
C GLY A 2 -18.74 5.66 -7.72
N ASP A 3 -19.42 4.93 -8.61
CA ASP A 3 -18.88 3.73 -9.26
C ASP A 3 -17.64 4.04 -10.12
N GLU A 4 -17.68 5.13 -10.89
CA GLU A 4 -16.53 5.59 -11.70
C GLU A 4 -15.33 5.97 -10.82
N LEU A 5 -15.55 6.63 -9.67
CA LEU A 5 -14.48 6.95 -8.73
C LEU A 5 -13.80 5.68 -8.18
N VAL A 6 -14.58 4.65 -7.85
CA VAL A 6 -14.05 3.38 -7.38
C VAL A 6 -13.21 2.72 -8.48
N LYS A 7 -13.76 2.60 -9.70
CA LYS A 7 -13.04 2.03 -10.84
C LYS A 7 -11.70 2.73 -11.10
N GLU A 8 -11.70 4.06 -11.11
CA GLU A 8 -10.49 4.84 -11.32
C GLU A 8 -9.46 4.67 -10.21
N SER A 9 -9.92 4.59 -8.95
CA SER A 9 -9.04 4.35 -7.80
C SER A 9 -8.37 2.98 -7.87
N LEU A 10 -9.10 1.94 -8.29
CA LEU A 10 -8.55 0.59 -8.44
C LEU A 10 -7.55 0.53 -9.60
N ARG A 11 -7.84 1.17 -10.74
CA ARG A 11 -6.90 1.30 -11.86
C ARG A 11 -5.63 2.03 -11.44
N THR A 12 -5.78 3.14 -10.70
CA THR A 12 -4.65 3.90 -10.17
C THR A 12 -3.79 3.06 -9.22
N LEU A 13 -4.41 2.24 -8.35
CA LEU A 13 -3.68 1.33 -7.47
C LEU A 13 -2.88 0.29 -8.27
N ILE A 14 -3.46 -0.27 -9.34
CA ILE A 14 -2.75 -1.20 -10.24
C ILE A 14 -1.56 -0.49 -10.88
N THR A 15 -1.77 0.68 -11.48
CA THR A 15 -0.69 1.50 -12.06
C THR A 15 0.40 1.83 -11.03
N ALA A 16 0.04 2.13 -9.79
CA ALA A 16 1.01 2.42 -8.73
C ALA A 16 1.89 1.20 -8.39
N ASN A 17 1.34 -0.02 -8.38
CA ASN A 17 2.14 -1.24 -8.21
C ASN A 17 3.21 -1.36 -9.31
N HIS A 18 2.83 -1.12 -10.57
CA HIS A 18 3.74 -1.16 -11.71
C HIS A 18 4.81 -0.06 -11.66
N ILE A 19 4.43 1.17 -11.33
CA ILE A 19 5.37 2.31 -11.21
C ILE A 19 6.40 2.03 -10.10
N LEU A 20 5.93 1.63 -8.91
CA LEU A 20 6.82 1.35 -7.78
C LEU A 20 7.78 0.20 -8.10
N HIS A 21 7.30 -0.86 -8.77
CA HIS A 21 8.16 -1.96 -9.20
C HIS A 21 9.17 -1.55 -10.26
N HIS A 22 8.73 -0.80 -11.28
CA HIS A 22 9.58 -0.31 -12.36
C HIS A 22 10.74 0.56 -11.83
N HIS A 23 10.45 1.41 -10.85
CA HIS A 23 11.44 2.25 -10.19
C HIS A 23 12.22 1.54 -9.07
N LYS A 24 12.04 0.22 -8.89
CA LYS A 24 12.71 -0.60 -7.87
C LYS A 24 12.49 -0.10 -6.44
N LEU A 25 11.38 0.60 -6.21
CA LEU A 25 10.97 1.02 -4.87
C LEU A 25 10.29 -0.12 -4.12
N VAL A 26 9.67 -1.07 -4.83
CA VAL A 26 9.18 -2.33 -4.26
C VAL A 26 9.76 -3.51 -5.04
N ASP A 27 10.12 -4.55 -4.31
CA ASP A 27 10.58 -5.84 -4.84
C ASP A 27 9.37 -6.79 -5.04
N ALA A 28 9.62 -8.10 -5.08
CA ALA A 28 8.56 -9.12 -5.18
C ALA A 28 7.71 -9.26 -3.90
N TYR A 29 8.11 -8.63 -2.79
CA TYR A 29 7.52 -8.76 -1.46
C TYR A 29 6.95 -7.44 -0.91
N GLY A 30 7.31 -6.29 -1.48
CA GLY A 30 6.70 -5.00 -1.16
C GLY A 30 5.25 -4.90 -1.62
N HIS A 31 4.49 -3.99 -1.01
CA HIS A 31 3.06 -3.84 -1.29
C HIS A 31 2.55 -2.42 -1.02
N ILE A 32 1.50 -2.06 -1.74
CA ILE A 32 0.80 -0.78 -1.64
C ILE A 32 -0.70 -1.05 -1.40
N SER A 33 -1.31 -0.20 -0.59
CA SER A 33 -2.75 -0.22 -0.33
C SER A 33 -3.34 1.18 -0.36
N ILE A 34 -4.63 1.29 -0.70
CA ILE A 34 -5.41 2.52 -0.56
C ILE A 34 -6.61 2.32 0.37
N ARG A 35 -7.02 3.37 1.06
CA ARG A 35 -8.34 3.39 1.71
C ARG A 35 -9.42 3.39 0.62
N HIS A 36 -10.48 2.61 0.80
CA HIS A 36 -11.55 2.55 -0.19
C HIS A 36 -12.25 3.93 -0.28
N PRO A 37 -12.38 4.53 -1.48
CA PRO A 37 -12.77 5.93 -1.66
C PRO A 37 -14.18 6.26 -1.15
N LEU A 38 -15.08 5.27 -1.11
CA LEU A 38 -16.45 5.40 -0.61
C LEU A 38 -16.74 4.67 0.71
N LYS A 39 -15.79 3.88 1.23
CA LYS A 39 -15.99 3.01 2.39
C LYS A 39 -14.81 3.25 3.35
N PRO A 40 -14.88 4.26 4.23
CA PRO A 40 -13.72 4.68 5.03
C PRO A 40 -13.21 3.60 6.00
N ASN A 41 -14.02 2.57 6.30
CA ASN A 41 -13.68 1.42 7.15
C ASN A 41 -13.10 0.24 6.37
N VAL A 42 -12.86 0.39 5.06
CA VAL A 42 -12.30 -0.63 4.17
C VAL A 42 -11.03 -0.08 3.51
N TYR A 43 -10.04 -0.94 3.31
CA TYR A 43 -8.88 -0.65 2.47
C TYR A 43 -8.69 -1.75 1.42
N VAL A 44 -7.96 -1.44 0.37
CA VAL A 44 -7.75 -2.29 -0.81
C VAL A 44 -6.27 -2.47 -1.05
N MET A 45 -5.83 -3.71 -1.28
CA MET A 45 -4.46 -4.04 -1.70
C MET A 45 -4.47 -5.30 -2.58
N SER A 46 -3.37 -5.61 -3.26
CA SER A 46 -3.28 -6.84 -4.04
C SER A 46 -3.35 -8.11 -3.17
N GLN A 47 -3.76 -9.21 -3.77
CA GLN A 47 -3.54 -10.56 -3.25
C GLN A 47 -2.05 -10.86 -3.11
N LYS A 48 -1.71 -12.03 -2.55
CA LYS A 48 -0.33 -12.48 -2.40
C LYS A 48 0.34 -12.76 -3.75
N MET A 49 0.83 -11.70 -4.37
CA MET A 49 1.54 -11.70 -5.66
C MET A 49 2.49 -10.50 -5.74
N ALA A 50 3.44 -10.55 -6.66
CA ALA A 50 4.39 -9.46 -6.86
C ALA A 50 3.72 -8.22 -7.49
N PRO A 51 4.10 -6.99 -7.10
CA PRO A 51 3.50 -5.75 -7.63
C PRO A 51 3.53 -5.64 -9.16
N GLY A 52 4.64 -6.06 -9.79
CA GLY A 52 4.82 -5.96 -11.25
C GLY A 52 3.91 -6.85 -12.10
N ILE A 53 3.12 -7.73 -11.49
CA ILE A 53 2.20 -8.64 -12.21
C ILE A 53 0.74 -8.47 -11.80
N VAL A 54 0.40 -7.40 -11.05
CA VAL A 54 -1.00 -7.09 -10.73
C VAL A 54 -1.67 -6.59 -12.02
N GLU A 55 -2.67 -7.31 -12.54
CA GLU A 55 -3.22 -7.03 -13.86
C GLU A 55 -4.60 -6.38 -13.80
N SER A 56 -5.42 -6.81 -12.85
CA SER A 56 -6.86 -6.47 -12.86
C SER A 56 -7.43 -6.25 -11.46
N PRO A 57 -8.63 -5.66 -11.35
CA PRO A 57 -9.36 -5.59 -10.08
C PRO A 57 -9.57 -6.96 -9.39
N ASP A 58 -9.56 -8.07 -10.14
CA ASP A 58 -9.72 -9.43 -9.60
C ASP A 58 -8.48 -9.92 -8.85
N ASP A 59 -7.38 -9.17 -8.93
CA ASP A 59 -6.16 -9.37 -8.13
C ASP A 59 -6.16 -8.53 -6.85
N LEU A 60 -7.18 -7.70 -6.63
CA LEU A 60 -7.30 -6.83 -5.48
C LEU A 60 -8.27 -7.40 -4.45
N ILE A 61 -7.97 -7.19 -3.18
CA ILE A 61 -8.76 -7.65 -2.05
C ILE A 61 -9.15 -6.45 -1.20
N GLU A 62 -10.43 -6.37 -0.86
CA GLU A 62 -10.96 -5.44 0.15
C GLU A 62 -10.80 -6.06 1.55
N TYR A 63 -10.26 -5.28 2.49
CA TYR A 63 -10.09 -5.65 3.89
C TYR A 63 -10.79 -4.67 4.82
N LYS A 64 -11.41 -5.19 5.89
CA LYS A 64 -11.97 -4.37 6.95
C LYS A 64 -10.85 -3.82 7.84
N ILE A 65 -10.86 -2.53 8.12
CA ILE A 65 -9.83 -1.86 8.95
C ILE A 65 -9.88 -2.30 10.42
N VAL A 66 -11.07 -2.70 10.91
CA VAL A 66 -11.26 -3.04 12.32
C VAL A 66 -10.46 -4.29 12.75
N ASP A 67 -10.40 -5.30 11.87
CA ASP A 67 -9.84 -6.63 12.15
C ASP A 67 -8.84 -7.13 11.08
N ASN A 68 -8.69 -6.43 9.95
CA ASN A 68 -7.84 -6.80 8.82
C ASN A 68 -8.24 -8.14 8.16
N LEU A 69 -9.49 -8.54 8.32
CA LEU A 69 -10.06 -9.67 7.61
C LEU A 69 -10.61 -9.23 6.25
N PRO A 70 -10.53 -10.09 5.21
CA PRO A 70 -11.18 -9.83 3.94
C PRO A 70 -12.66 -9.48 4.12
N VAL A 71 -13.15 -8.54 3.31
CA VAL A 71 -14.59 -8.25 3.21
C VAL A 71 -15.31 -9.44 2.59
N ASP A 72 -14.75 -10.02 1.53
CA ASP A 72 -15.21 -11.27 0.93
C ASP A 72 -14.52 -12.46 1.60
N PRO A 73 -15.25 -13.35 2.30
CA PRO A 73 -14.68 -14.55 2.91
C PRO A 73 -14.08 -15.55 1.91
N GLN A 74 -14.44 -15.46 0.62
CA GLN A 74 -13.91 -16.29 -0.46
C GLN A 74 -12.76 -15.61 -1.23
N ALA A 75 -12.30 -14.44 -0.77
CA ALA A 75 -11.16 -13.76 -1.37
C ALA A 75 -9.94 -14.68 -1.43
N LYS A 76 -9.15 -14.53 -2.50
CA LYS A 76 -7.88 -15.22 -2.67
C LYS A 76 -6.92 -14.90 -1.50
N PRO A 77 -5.89 -15.73 -1.26
CA PRO A 77 -4.93 -15.47 -0.19
C PRO A 77 -4.25 -14.11 -0.33
N GLY A 78 -4.33 -13.30 0.73
CA GLY A 78 -3.70 -11.99 0.82
C GLY A 78 -2.27 -11.99 1.34
N HIS A 79 -1.63 -10.82 1.28
CA HIS A 79 -0.37 -10.58 1.98
C HIS A 79 -0.51 -10.79 3.49
N ILE A 80 0.48 -11.44 4.11
CA ILE A 80 0.49 -11.69 5.56
C ILE A 80 0.75 -10.39 6.35
N GLU A 81 1.48 -9.47 5.75
CA GLU A 81 1.84 -8.16 6.31
C GLU A 81 0.73 -7.10 6.19
N ARG A 82 -0.45 -7.47 5.65
CA ARG A 82 -1.62 -6.57 5.53
C ARG A 82 -2.00 -5.87 6.85
N PHE A 83 -1.66 -6.48 7.99
CA PHE A 83 -1.91 -5.89 9.31
C PHE A 83 -1.14 -4.58 9.52
N ILE A 84 0.04 -4.40 8.89
CA ILE A 84 0.77 -3.12 8.91
C ILE A 84 -0.13 -2.02 8.32
N HIS A 85 -0.74 -2.28 7.16
CA HIS A 85 -1.57 -1.34 6.43
C HIS A 85 -2.83 -0.96 7.20
N GLY A 86 -3.60 -1.96 7.62
CA GLY A 86 -4.85 -1.66 8.32
C GLY A 86 -4.65 -1.07 9.71
N HIS A 87 -3.54 -1.36 10.42
CA HIS A 87 -3.23 -0.65 11.67
C HIS A 87 -2.86 0.83 11.42
N ILE A 88 -2.11 1.13 10.35
CA ILE A 88 -1.85 2.53 9.96
C ILE A 88 -3.17 3.24 9.63
N PHE A 89 -4.04 2.63 8.83
CA PHE A 89 -5.35 3.22 8.50
C PHE A 89 -6.26 3.38 9.72
N LYS A 90 -6.19 2.47 10.71
CA LYS A 90 -6.95 2.55 11.97
C LYS A 90 -6.42 3.66 12.86
N ARG A 91 -5.09 3.80 12.96
CA ARG A 91 -4.44 4.79 13.83
C ARG A 91 -4.52 6.21 13.27
N PHE A 92 -4.46 6.35 11.95
CA PHE A 92 -4.40 7.62 11.23
C PHE A 92 -5.53 7.71 10.19
N PRO A 93 -6.74 8.17 10.58
CA PRO A 93 -7.91 8.22 9.68
C PRO A 93 -7.70 9.06 8.41
N GLN A 94 -6.84 10.07 8.47
CA GLN A 94 -6.50 10.94 7.35
C GLN A 94 -5.60 10.29 6.29
N VAL A 95 -4.96 9.16 6.62
CA VAL A 95 -4.12 8.42 5.67
C VAL A 95 -5.02 7.65 4.69
N ASN A 96 -4.75 7.83 3.39
CA ASN A 96 -5.50 7.21 2.30
C ASN A 96 -4.65 6.24 1.46
N CYS A 97 -3.33 6.21 1.65
CA CYS A 97 -2.43 5.29 0.96
C CYS A 97 -1.29 4.89 1.91
N VAL A 98 -0.88 3.63 1.85
CA VAL A 98 0.25 3.09 2.61
C VAL A 98 1.08 2.24 1.66
N VAL A 99 2.40 2.49 1.65
CA VAL A 99 3.39 1.72 0.90
C VAL A 99 4.34 1.08 1.89
N HIS A 100 4.59 -0.21 1.71
CA HIS A 100 5.64 -0.96 2.39
C HIS A 100 6.67 -1.42 1.36
N SER A 101 7.93 -1.10 1.62
CA SER A 101 9.03 -1.33 0.68
C SER A 101 10.29 -1.82 1.37
N HIS A 102 11.11 -2.53 0.60
CA HIS A 102 12.48 -2.92 0.93
C HIS A 102 13.48 -2.16 0.06
N SER A 103 13.31 -0.83 -0.06
CA SER A 103 14.20 0.00 -0.90
C SER A 103 15.63 -0.05 -0.36
N GLU A 104 16.58 -0.49 -1.19
CA GLU A 104 18.00 -0.63 -0.84
C GLU A 104 18.63 0.70 -0.39
N ASP A 105 18.13 1.83 -0.89
CA ASP A 105 18.59 3.17 -0.50
C ASP A 105 18.19 3.55 0.94
N VAL A 106 17.16 2.89 1.50
CA VAL A 106 16.61 3.19 2.83
C VAL A 106 16.95 2.11 3.87
N LEU A 107 17.12 0.85 3.45
CA LEU A 107 17.39 -0.27 4.35
C LEU A 107 18.60 -0.08 5.30
N PRO A 108 19.72 0.56 4.92
CA PRO A 108 20.83 0.79 5.85
C PRO A 108 20.45 1.61 7.09
N PHE A 109 19.46 2.50 6.98
CA PHE A 109 18.98 3.33 8.08
C PHE A 109 18.10 2.58 9.08
N VAL A 110 17.59 1.37 8.74
CA VAL A 110 16.77 0.58 9.67
C VAL A 110 17.58 -0.40 10.52
N VAL A 111 18.85 -0.62 10.20
CA VAL A 111 19.77 -1.53 10.91
C VAL A 111 20.97 -0.83 11.56
N SER A 112 21.12 0.48 11.35
CA SER A 112 22.23 1.27 11.90
C SER A 112 21.72 2.33 12.88
N ASP A 113 22.63 2.85 13.71
CA ASP A 113 22.34 3.96 14.62
C ASP A 113 22.35 5.34 13.93
N ILE A 114 22.50 5.38 12.59
CA ILE A 114 22.52 6.63 11.82
C ILE A 114 21.08 7.01 11.46
N PRO A 115 20.56 8.17 11.90
CA PRO A 115 19.20 8.58 11.57
C PRO A 115 19.07 9.01 10.11
N LEU A 116 17.93 8.67 9.47
CA LEU A 116 17.54 9.24 8.19
C LEU A 116 17.22 10.74 8.38
N ARG A 117 17.85 11.62 7.59
CA ARG A 117 17.69 13.08 7.65
C ARG A 117 17.29 13.62 6.28
N ALA A 118 16.84 14.87 6.23
CA ALA A 118 16.52 15.58 4.99
C ALA A 118 17.72 16.43 4.50
N PRO A 119 18.58 15.93 3.59
CA PRO A 119 19.77 16.66 3.15
C PRO A 119 19.50 17.69 2.04
N CYS A 120 18.35 17.61 1.37
CA CYS A 120 18.02 18.44 0.22
C CYS A 120 16.55 18.84 0.21
N HIS A 121 16.21 19.83 -0.63
CA HIS A 121 14.85 20.38 -0.75
C HIS A 121 13.79 19.33 -1.09
N MET A 122 14.14 18.28 -1.84
CA MET A 122 13.22 17.18 -2.17
C MET A 122 12.87 16.28 -0.97
N ALA A 123 13.68 16.31 0.09
CA ALA A 123 13.49 15.47 1.28
C ALA A 123 12.69 16.16 2.40
N GLY A 124 12.13 17.36 2.15
CA GLY A 124 11.36 18.11 3.15
C GLY A 124 10.13 17.36 3.70
N PHE A 125 9.62 16.36 2.98
CA PHE A 125 8.51 15.52 3.43
C PHE A 125 8.85 14.62 4.64
N LEU A 126 10.14 14.40 4.93
CA LEU A 126 10.56 13.59 6.08
C LEU A 126 10.22 14.25 7.43
N GLY A 127 9.90 15.55 7.43
CA GLY A 127 9.69 16.32 8.66
C GLY A 127 11.01 16.77 9.30
N LEU A 128 10.88 17.35 10.50
CA LEU A 128 11.99 17.79 11.35
C LEU A 128 12.34 16.72 12.38
#